data_AF-A0A967WTW2-F1
#
_entry.id   AF-A0A967WTW2-F1
#
_cell.length_a   1.000
_cell.length_b   1.000
_cell.length_c   1.000
_cell.angle_alpha   90.00
_cell.angle_beta   90.00
_cell.angle_gamma   90.00
#
_symmetry.space_group_name_H-M   'P 1'
#
loop_
_entity.id
_entity.type
_entity.pdbx_description
1 polymer ?
#
loop_
_entity_poly.entity_id
_entity_poly.type
_entity_poly.pdbx_seq_one_letter_code
_entity_poly.pdbx_strand_id
1 'polypeptide(L)'
;METERILIVYYSYSPSGNTRRIADLIRQEVGGTVHEIEPEAPYPRSYDATVDQAKGEIQSGYKPPLKSDLDSAKAYDTIFVGSPNWWSTIAPPVATFLSQHDLSGKT
;
A
#
# COMPACT_ATOMS: atom_id res chain seq x y z
N MET A 1 17.41 -20.38 14.70
CA MET A 1 16.32 -20.16 13.72
C MET A 1 16.26 -18.66 13.57
N GLU A 2 16.56 -18.13 12.38
CA GLU A 2 16.40 -16.69 12.14
C GLU A 2 14.92 -16.34 12.26
N THR A 3 14.61 -15.28 13.00
CA THR A 3 13.24 -14.77 13.10
C THR A 3 12.85 -14.18 11.76
N GLU A 4 11.73 -14.66 11.20
CA GLU A 4 11.17 -14.15 9.94
C GLU A 4 10.94 -12.64 10.00
N ARG A 5 11.42 -11.91 8.99
CA ARG A 5 11.24 -10.46 8.91
C ARG A 5 9.99 -10.16 8.10
N ILE A 6 8.98 -9.63 8.78
CA ILE A 6 7.68 -9.31 8.20
C ILE A 6 7.56 -7.81 7.96
N LEU A 7 7.14 -7.43 6.75
CA LEU A 7 6.69 -6.09 6.40
C LEU A 7 5.17 -6.10 6.19
N ILE A 8 4.50 -5.09 6.75
CA ILE A 8 3.09 -4.82 6.52
C ILE A 8 3.03 -3.43 5.88
N VAL A 9 2.80 -3.41 4.57
CA VAL A 9 2.72 -2.19 3.78
C VAL A 9 1.27 -1.96 3.36
N TYR A 10 0.76 -0.75 3.47
CA TYR A 10 -0.62 -0.46 3.08
C TYR A 10 -0.83 0.95 2.58
N TYR A 11 -1.84 1.15 1.74
CA TYR A 11 -2.42 2.46 1.47
C TYR A 11 -3.77 2.61 2.17
N SER A 12 -4.07 3.79 2.72
CA SER A 12 -5.39 4.13 3.26
C SER A 12 -5.82 5.52 2.81
N TYR A 13 -7.06 5.63 2.31
CA TYR A 13 -7.61 6.91 1.83
C TYR A 13 -7.69 7.97 2.93
N SER A 14 -7.95 7.55 4.17
CA SER A 14 -8.05 8.44 5.31
C SER A 14 -7.22 7.93 6.50
N PRO A 15 -6.83 8.83 7.43
CA PRO A 15 -6.15 8.44 8.67
C PRO A 15 -6.96 7.49 9.55
N SER A 16 -8.29 7.51 9.45
CA SER A 16 -9.21 6.59 10.14
C SER A 16 -9.72 5.46 9.24
N GLY A 17 -9.07 5.23 8.10
CA GLY A 17 -9.55 4.31 7.08
C GLY A 17 -9.41 2.84 7.46
N ASN A 18 -10.24 2.00 6.84
CA ASN A 18 -10.33 0.58 7.15
C ASN A 18 -9.00 -0.15 6.93
N THR A 19 -8.28 0.14 5.83
CA THR A 19 -7.02 -0.56 5.52
C THR A 19 -5.95 -0.32 6.59
N ARG A 20 -5.84 0.91 7.12
CA ARG A 20 -4.96 1.21 8.25
C ARG A 20 -5.30 0.34 9.46
N ARG A 21 -6.59 0.31 9.82
CA ARG A 21 -7.06 -0.48 10.97
C ARG A 21 -6.73 -1.96 10.80
N ILE A 22 -6.90 -2.51 9.60
CA ILE A 22 -6.53 -3.92 9.32
C ILE A 22 -5.02 -4.12 9.39
N ALA A 23 -4.20 -3.21 8.86
CA ALA A 23 -2.75 -3.30 8.98
C ALA A 23 -2.29 -3.30 10.44
N ASP A 24 -2.91 -2.46 11.29
CA ASP A 24 -2.64 -2.45 12.73
C ASP A 24 -3.04 -3.76 13.42
N LEU A 25 -4.17 -4.36 13.05
CA LEU A 25 -4.59 -5.67 13.56
C LEU A 25 -3.63 -6.77 13.13
N ILE A 26 -3.22 -6.81 11.86
CA ILE A 26 -2.23 -7.78 11.38
C ILE A 26 -0.94 -7.64 12.18
N ARG A 27 -0.43 -6.41 12.39
CA ARG A 27 0.77 -6.18 13.21
C ARG A 27 0.59 -6.70 14.64
N GLN A 28 -0.58 -6.54 15.24
CA GLN A 28 -0.84 -7.06 16.60
C GLN A 28 -0.76 -8.59 16.66
N GLU A 29 -1.18 -9.28 15.61
CA GLU A 29 -1.19 -10.75 15.55
C GLU A 29 0.17 -11.34 15.16
N VAL A 30 0.87 -10.75 14.18
CA VAL A 30 2.11 -11.34 13.60
C VAL A 30 3.39 -10.55 13.90
N GLY A 31 3.28 -9.36 14.50
CA GLY A 31 4.40 -8.44 14.67
C GLY A 31 4.82 -7.79 13.34
N GLY A 32 6.11 -7.46 13.23
CA GLY A 32 6.70 -6.90 12.00
C GLY A 32 6.72 -5.37 11.91
N THR A 33 7.29 -4.88 10.82
CA THR A 33 7.37 -3.44 10.50
C THR A 33 6.12 -3.02 9.75
N VAL A 34 5.48 -1.92 10.17
CA VAL A 34 4.35 -1.32 9.43
C VAL A 34 4.82 -0.09 8.68
N HIS A 35 4.50 0.00 7.40
CA HIS A 35 4.74 1.18 6.57
C HIS A 35 3.47 1.60 5.83
N GLU A 36 3.16 2.89 5.87
CA GLU A 36 2.08 3.45 5.08
C GLU A 36 2.61 3.98 3.74
N ILE A 37 1.98 3.55 2.65
CA ILE A 37 2.20 4.08 1.32
C ILE A 37 1.58 5.47 1.27
N GLU A 38 2.41 6.49 1.04
CA GLU A 38 1.96 7.87 0.89
C GLU A 38 2.27 8.36 -0.52
N PRO A 39 1.25 8.69 -1.36
CA PRO A 39 1.50 9.35 -2.62
C PRO A 39 2.05 10.77 -2.38
N GLU A 40 2.91 11.26 -3.27
CA GLU A 40 3.45 12.62 -3.20
C GLU A 40 2.33 13.65 -3.23
N ALA A 41 1.40 13.47 -4.17
CA ALA A 41 0.16 14.22 -4.25
C ALA A 41 -0.96 13.43 -3.55
N PRO A 42 -1.50 13.91 -2.41
CA PRO A 42 -2.60 13.23 -1.74
C PRO A 42 -3.87 13.28 -2.60
N TYR A 43 -4.68 12.23 -2.53
CA TYR A 43 -6.01 12.24 -3.15
C TYR A 43 -6.88 13.36 -2.55
N PRO A 44 -7.86 13.87 -3.32
CA PRO A 44 -8.82 14.85 -2.83
C PRO A 44 -9.52 14.37 -1.57
N ARG A 45 -9.97 15.30 -0.72
CA ARG A 45 -10.83 14.94 0.44
C ARG A 45 -12.27 14.62 0.03
N SER A 46 -12.71 15.13 -1.13
CA SER A 46 -14.04 14.85 -1.67
C SER A 46 -14.10 13.41 -2.18
N TYR A 47 -15.14 12.69 -1.78
CA TYR A 47 -15.36 11.32 -2.21
C TYR A 47 -15.52 11.23 -3.72
N ASP A 48 -16.41 12.05 -4.31
CA ASP A 48 -16.69 12.02 -5.74
C ASP A 48 -15.44 12.35 -6.57
N ALA A 49 -14.68 13.36 -6.16
CA ALA A 49 -13.44 13.72 -6.84
C ALA A 49 -12.39 12.61 -6.76
N THR A 50 -12.30 11.91 -5.62
CA THR A 50 -11.40 10.75 -5.47
C THR A 50 -11.86 9.58 -6.33
N VAL A 51 -13.16 9.30 -6.38
CA VAL A 51 -13.73 8.23 -7.21
C VAL A 51 -13.43 8.47 -8.68
N ASP A 52 -13.60 9.70 -9.17
CA ASP A 52 -13.34 10.09 -10.56
C ASP A 52 -11.84 10.03 -10.89
N GLN A 53 -10.99 10.58 -10.03
CA GLN A 53 -9.54 10.52 -10.21
C GLN A 53 -9.05 9.07 -10.22
N ALA A 54 -9.43 8.26 -9.23
CA ALA A 54 -9.02 6.86 -9.12
C ALA A 54 -9.46 6.05 -10.35
N LYS A 55 -10.67 6.31 -10.88
CA LYS A 55 -11.16 5.65 -12.10
C LYS A 55 -10.25 5.94 -13.29
N GLY A 56 -9.90 7.21 -13.50
CA GLY A 56 -9.05 7.62 -14.62
C GLY A 56 -7.64 7.07 -14.51
N GLU A 57 -7.06 7.07 -13.31
CA GLU A 57 -5.73 6.52 -13.06
C GLU A 57 -5.69 5.00 -13.29
N ILE A 58 -6.69 4.26 -12.78
CA ILE A 58 -6.80 2.81 -12.97
C ILE A 58 -6.95 2.48 -14.47
N GLN A 59 -7.83 3.19 -15.18
CA GLN A 59 -8.07 2.96 -16.61
C GLN A 59 -6.84 3.25 -17.48
N SER A 60 -6.03 4.24 -17.12
CA SER A 60 -4.81 4.61 -17.84
C SER A 60 -3.58 3.81 -17.39
N GLY A 61 -3.67 3.03 -16.31
CA GLY A 61 -2.52 2.35 -15.70
C GLY A 61 -1.52 3.31 -15.06
N TYR A 62 -1.98 4.51 -14.70
CA TYR A 62 -1.15 5.54 -14.06
C TYR A 62 -0.68 5.06 -12.69
N LYS A 63 0.61 5.25 -12.42
CA LYS A 63 1.26 4.91 -11.16
C LYS A 63 1.74 6.20 -10.49
N PRO A 64 0.98 6.77 -9.53
CA PRO A 64 1.34 8.03 -8.90
C PRO A 64 2.67 7.88 -8.13
N PRO A 65 3.55 8.90 -8.15
CA PRO A 65 4.79 8.87 -7.38
C PRO A 65 4.50 8.86 -5.86
N LEU A 66 5.40 8.24 -5.10
CA LEU A 66 5.30 8.04 -3.66
C LEU A 66 6.33 8.90 -2.92
N LYS A 67 5.98 9.41 -1.73
CA LYS A 67 6.87 10.26 -0.91
C LYS A 67 8.14 9.56 -0.43
N SER A 68 8.08 8.24 -0.30
CA SER A 68 9.21 7.43 0.15
C SER A 68 9.30 6.20 -0.71
N ASP A 69 10.51 5.92 -1.20
CA ASP A 69 10.82 4.60 -1.71
C ASP A 69 11.10 3.70 -0.50
N LEU A 70 10.39 2.58 -0.43
CA LEU A 70 10.65 1.55 0.56
C LEU A 70 11.89 0.77 0.10
N ASP A 71 13.08 1.37 0.19
CA ASP A 71 14.37 0.74 -0.14
C ASP A 71 14.58 -0.63 0.56
N SER A 72 13.74 -0.94 1.56
CA SER A 72 13.83 -2.07 2.46
C SER A 72 13.04 -3.32 2.06
N ALA A 73 12.24 -3.38 0.98
CA ALA A 73 11.46 -4.60 0.67
C ALA A 73 12.36 -5.87 0.56
N LYS A 74 13.60 -5.72 0.11
CA LYS A 74 14.61 -6.80 0.07
C LYS A 74 14.94 -7.40 1.44
N ALA A 75 14.82 -6.61 2.51
CA ALA A 75 15.10 -7.00 3.88
C ALA A 75 13.93 -7.71 4.58
N TYR A 76 12.90 -8.11 3.84
CA TYR A 76 11.78 -8.85 4.40
C TYR A 76 11.54 -10.14 3.64
N ASP A 77 11.12 -11.16 4.37
CA ASP A 77 10.88 -12.51 3.86
C ASP A 77 9.40 -12.65 3.45
N THR A 78 8.50 -12.06 4.24
CA THR A 78 7.05 -12.01 4.01
C THR A 78 6.56 -10.56 3.99
N ILE A 79 5.73 -10.22 3.00
CA ILE A 79 5.19 -8.87 2.82
C ILE A 79 3.66 -8.90 2.71
N PHE A 80 2.97 -8.41 3.74
CA PHE A 80 1.54 -8.14 3.68
C PHE A 80 1.31 -6.82 2.93
N VAL A 81 0.47 -6.85 1.89
CA VAL A 81 0.12 -5.67 1.08
C VAL A 81 -1.37 -5.33 1.25
N GLY A 82 -1.64 -4.18 1.87
CA GLY A 82 -2.99 -3.69 2.13
C GLY A 82 -3.43 -2.62 1.14
N SER A 83 -4.63 -2.79 0.58
CA SER A 83 -5.26 -1.79 -0.30
C SER A 83 -6.74 -1.64 0.04
N PRO A 84 -7.33 -0.42 -0.05
CA PRO A 84 -8.77 -0.33 -0.24
C PRO A 84 -9.13 -0.94 -1.60
N ASN A 85 -10.35 -1.45 -1.72
CA ASN A 85 -10.91 -1.88 -3.01
C ASN A 85 -11.47 -0.65 -3.74
N TRP A 86 -10.78 -0.23 -4.79
CA TRP A 86 -11.19 0.87 -5.65
C TRP A 86 -11.49 0.31 -7.04
N TRP A 87 -12.73 0.44 -7.50
CA TRP A 87 -13.16 -0.06 -8.80
C TRP A 87 -12.82 -1.55 -9.02
N SER A 88 -13.04 -2.39 -8.00
CA SER A 88 -12.77 -3.83 -8.04
C SER A 88 -11.29 -4.20 -8.21
N THR A 89 -10.38 -3.28 -7.90
CA THR A 89 -8.93 -3.51 -7.93
C THR A 89 -8.23 -2.77 -6.77
N ILE A 90 -6.90 -2.88 -6.71
CA ILE A 90 -6.06 -2.15 -5.77
C ILE A 90 -6.01 -0.65 -6.10
N ALA A 91 -5.71 0.17 -5.11
CA ALA A 91 -5.51 1.60 -5.30
C ALA A 91 -4.20 1.86 -6.09
N PRO A 92 -4.16 2.87 -6.97
CA PRO A 92 -2.95 3.20 -7.74
C PRO A 92 -1.65 3.37 -6.94
N PRO A 93 -1.63 3.96 -5.72
CA PRO A 93 -0.41 4.02 -4.90
C PRO A 93 0.17 2.64 -4.56
N VAL A 94 -0.70 1.64 -4.35
CA VAL A 94 -0.27 0.25 -4.11
C VAL A 94 0.32 -0.35 -5.38
N ALA A 95 -0.26 -0.05 -6.53
CA ALA A 95 0.30 -0.48 -7.82
C ALA A 95 1.68 0.14 -8.09
N THR A 96 1.90 1.40 -7.69
CA THR A 96 3.24 2.02 -7.74
C THR A 96 4.23 1.23 -6.90
N PHE A 97 3.92 1.00 -5.61
CA PHE A 97 4.77 0.24 -4.71
C PHE A 97 5.15 -1.13 -5.30
N LEU A 98 4.16 -1.92 -5.73
CA LEU A 98 4.41 -3.25 -6.30
C LEU A 98 5.30 -3.21 -7.56
N SER A 99 5.25 -2.13 -8.35
CA SER A 99 6.05 -2.00 -9.57
C SER A 99 7.50 -1.55 -9.33
N GLN A 100 7.78 -0.95 -8.19
CA GLN A 100 9.11 -0.42 -7.84
C GLN A 100 9.98 -1.45 -7.11
N HIS A 101 9.38 -2.52 -6.58
CA HIS A 101 10.07 -3.48 -5.71
C HIS A 101 10.15 -4.86 -6.35
N ASP A 102 11.34 -5.45 -6.35
CA ASP A 102 11.51 -6.86 -6.69
C ASP A 102 11.05 -7.72 -5.50
N LEU A 103 9.96 -8.47 -5.72
CA LEU A 103 9.34 -9.35 -4.74
C LEU A 103 9.68 -10.83 -4.99
N SER A 104 10.63 -11.12 -5.88
CA SER A 104 11.02 -12.49 -6.21
C SER A 104 11.50 -13.25 -4.97
N GLY A 105 10.95 -14.45 -4.75
CA GLY A 105 11.29 -15.33 -3.62
C GLY A 105 10.72 -14.89 -2.27
N LYS A 106 9.84 -13.88 -2.25
CA LYS A 106 9.08 -13.47 -1.06
C LYS A 106 7.73 -14.18 -1.01
N THR A 107 7.16 -14.23 0.19
CA THR A 107 5.74 -14.58 0.39
C THR A 107 4.89 -13.33 0.39
#